data_AF-A0A956TR42-F1
#
_entry.id   AF-A0A956TR42-F1
#
_cell.length_a   1.000
_cell.length_b   1.000
_cell.length_c   1.000
_cell.angle_alpha   90.00
_cell.angle_beta   90.00
_cell.angle_gamma   90.00
#
_symmetry.space_group_name_H-M   'P 1'
#
loop_
_entity.id
_entity.type
_entity.pdbx_description
1 polymer ?
#
loop_
_entity_poly.entity_id
_entity_poly.type
_entity_poly.pdbx_seq_one_letter_code
_entity_poly.pdbx_strand_id
1 'polypeptide(L)'
;MRIRTTVAIISFLVCSAVFFEPPSQGADSGSRKLSTSELRAIIIQDRALASAQDVEVVGTGPQVTVMTAPAPGTAEKDLKIDAMFVARSLIEAVPGQIEAVKVLYNTHGRDARFVIINKLTVDRFGSGKISAEDLLASLSLETVGRDGQAESRVAPGPLMERRLLISRRIEELKNAGTDVRHYQELFDAIEAQVRGKQPSNPEKSVAALETRLSEQEEDLAQARRTAQGKGVPGIKKAEAPKESMLLLRVYSMRAPEIMRRLSRGQSPDLAACTSLGTEIDKLLKGGKTDEAAAKIKEFSRLASRSLGYEPFNVTSRHPPGKPPKAGKGGQPPPGPRGQNAFFPRNFRDNEQNGP
;
A
#
# COMPACT_ATOMS: atom_id res chain seq x y z
N MET A 1 -35.22 -11.67 -53.69
CA MET A 1 -35.85 -12.49 -52.63
C MET A 1 -35.82 -11.66 -51.35
N ARG A 2 -36.94 -11.01 -50.98
CA ARG A 2 -37.05 -10.09 -49.84
C ARG A 2 -37.92 -10.75 -48.78
N ILE A 3 -37.34 -11.05 -47.61
CA ILE A 3 -38.07 -11.62 -46.47
C ILE A 3 -38.61 -10.44 -45.66
N ARG A 4 -39.93 -10.31 -45.61
CA ARG A 4 -40.66 -9.38 -44.74
C ARG A 4 -40.85 -10.06 -43.39
N THR A 5 -40.21 -9.54 -42.34
CA THR A 5 -40.41 -10.00 -40.97
C THR A 5 -41.43 -9.08 -40.30
N THR A 6 -42.60 -9.62 -40.04
CA THR A 6 -43.73 -8.96 -39.37
C THR A 6 -43.42 -8.85 -37.88
N VAL A 7 -43.30 -7.62 -37.37
CA VAL A 7 -43.19 -7.34 -35.92
C VAL A 7 -44.61 -7.24 -35.36
N ALA A 8 -45.01 -8.21 -34.54
CA ALA A 8 -46.25 -8.19 -33.79
C ALA A 8 -46.05 -7.31 -32.54
N ILE A 9 -46.73 -6.16 -32.51
CA ILE A 9 -46.84 -5.28 -31.35
C ILE A 9 -47.87 -5.88 -30.41
N ILE A 10 -47.42 -6.48 -29.31
CA ILE A 10 -48.30 -6.91 -28.22
C ILE A 10 -48.47 -5.73 -27.26
N SER A 11 -49.52 -4.95 -27.47
CA SER A 11 -50.05 -4.00 -26.49
C SER A 11 -50.78 -4.78 -25.40
N PHE A 12 -50.11 -5.02 -24.27
CA PHE A 12 -50.79 -5.42 -23.03
C PHE A 12 -51.03 -4.16 -22.18
N LEU A 13 -52.20 -3.57 -22.37
CA LEU A 13 -52.73 -2.49 -21.57
C LEU A 13 -53.83 -3.09 -20.68
N VAL A 14 -53.46 -3.46 -19.45
CA VAL A 14 -54.41 -3.73 -18.37
C VAL A 14 -53.97 -2.89 -17.17
N CYS A 15 -54.49 -1.66 -17.16
CA CYS A 15 -54.37 -0.74 -16.04
C CYS A 15 -55.37 -1.18 -14.96
N SER A 16 -54.98 -2.13 -14.12
CA SER A 16 -55.67 -2.38 -12.85
C SER A 16 -55.09 -1.43 -11.81
N ALA A 17 -55.68 -0.24 -11.70
CA ALA A 17 -55.38 0.68 -10.60
C ALA A 17 -55.99 0.11 -9.31
N VAL A 18 -55.29 -0.81 -8.66
CA VAL A 18 -55.54 -1.14 -7.26
C VAL A 18 -54.96 0.00 -6.46
N PHE A 19 -55.81 0.98 -6.13
CA PHE A 19 -55.52 1.97 -5.10
C PHE A 19 -55.40 1.22 -3.77
N PHE A 20 -54.18 0.85 -3.41
CA PHE A 20 -53.85 0.33 -2.09
C PHE A 20 -53.74 1.54 -1.17
N GLU A 21 -54.83 1.86 -0.49
CA GLU A 21 -54.87 2.90 0.53
C GLU A 21 -54.07 2.39 1.74
N PRO A 22 -52.90 2.96 2.07
CA PRO A 22 -52.11 2.47 3.19
C PRO A 22 -52.86 2.81 4.49
N PRO A 23 -53.04 1.84 5.40
CA PRO A 23 -53.62 2.12 6.70
C PRO A 23 -52.72 3.13 7.42
N SER A 24 -53.26 4.32 7.67
CA SER A 24 -52.63 5.36 8.48
C SER A 24 -52.64 4.92 9.95
N GLN A 25 -51.74 4.00 10.29
CA GLN A 25 -51.49 3.64 11.68
C GLN A 25 -50.63 4.72 12.33
N GLY A 26 -51.20 5.32 13.37
CA GLY A 26 -50.61 6.39 14.16
C GLY A 26 -49.24 6.01 14.70
N ALA A 27 -48.35 6.99 14.57
CA ALA A 27 -47.00 7.09 15.10
C ALA A 27 -46.87 6.61 16.55
N ASP A 28 -46.51 5.34 16.71
CA ASP A 28 -45.62 4.88 17.78
C ASP A 28 -44.73 3.77 17.20
N SER A 29 -44.05 4.12 16.09
CA SER A 29 -43.08 3.27 15.40
C SER A 29 -41.78 3.21 16.20
N GLY A 30 -41.83 2.60 17.39
CA GLY A 30 -40.65 2.03 18.01
C GLY A 30 -40.01 1.12 16.96
N SER A 31 -38.81 1.47 16.51
CA SER A 31 -38.11 0.80 15.40
C SER A 31 -38.00 -0.70 15.64
N ARG A 32 -39.01 -1.46 15.19
CA ARG A 32 -39.03 -2.91 15.29
C ARG A 32 -37.95 -3.40 14.35
N LYS A 33 -36.81 -3.80 14.92
CA LYS A 33 -35.72 -4.39 14.17
C LYS A 33 -36.22 -5.67 13.53
N LEU A 34 -36.30 -5.70 12.20
CA LEU A 34 -36.64 -6.92 11.48
C LEU A 34 -35.51 -7.94 11.60
N SER A 35 -35.89 -9.21 11.76
CA SER A 35 -35.00 -10.36 11.69
C SER A 35 -34.55 -10.62 10.25
N THR A 36 -33.43 -11.34 10.08
CA THR A 36 -32.96 -11.76 8.75
C THR A 36 -33.99 -12.59 7.99
N SER A 37 -34.80 -13.39 8.70
CA SER A 37 -35.88 -14.20 8.11
C SER A 37 -37.03 -13.36 7.54
N GLU A 38 -37.42 -12.28 8.23
CA GLU A 38 -38.43 -11.34 7.77
C GLU A 38 -37.92 -10.54 6.57
N LEU A 39 -36.66 -10.08 6.60
CA LEU A 39 -36.02 -9.40 5.48
C LEU A 39 -35.94 -10.28 4.23
N ARG A 40 -35.62 -11.58 4.39
CA ARG A 40 -35.64 -12.54 3.29
C ARG A 40 -37.03 -12.72 2.70
N ALA A 41 -38.07 -12.79 3.54
CA ALA A 41 -39.45 -12.93 3.09
C ALA A 41 -39.90 -11.74 2.25
N ILE A 42 -39.50 -10.52 2.61
CA ILE A 42 -39.77 -9.30 1.85
C ILE A 42 -39.20 -9.38 0.43
N ILE A 43 -37.93 -9.79 0.28
CA ILE A 43 -37.28 -9.90 -1.04
C ILE A 43 -38.01 -10.93 -1.92
N ILE A 44 -38.41 -12.06 -1.34
CA ILE A 44 -39.12 -13.14 -2.06
C ILE A 44 -40.52 -12.67 -2.48
N GLN A 45 -41.22 -11.96 -1.59
CA GLN A 45 -42.59 -11.50 -1.83
C GLN A 45 -42.67 -10.47 -2.96
N ASP A 46 -41.72 -9.53 -3.00
CA ASP A 46 -41.71 -8.44 -3.98
C ASP A 46 -41.26 -8.91 -5.38
N ARG A 47 -40.85 -10.18 -5.52
CA ARG A 47 -40.24 -10.73 -6.75
C ARG A 47 -39.16 -9.82 -7.32
N ALA A 48 -38.45 -9.11 -6.43
CA ALA A 48 -37.43 -8.12 -6.77
C ALA A 48 -36.29 -8.72 -7.60
N LEU A 49 -36.17 -10.04 -7.63
CA LEU A 49 -35.18 -10.77 -8.40
C LEU A 49 -35.88 -11.56 -9.50
N ALA A 50 -35.75 -11.08 -10.74
CA ALA A 50 -36.24 -11.82 -11.90
C ALA A 50 -35.37 -13.07 -12.20
N SER A 51 -34.11 -13.07 -11.77
CA SER A 51 -33.10 -14.06 -12.17
C SER A 51 -32.43 -14.86 -11.04
N ALA A 52 -32.73 -14.57 -9.77
CA ALA A 52 -32.07 -15.23 -8.63
C ALA A 52 -32.76 -16.54 -8.22
N GLN A 53 -31.97 -17.60 -8.07
CA GLN A 53 -32.48 -18.92 -7.62
C GLN A 53 -32.33 -19.14 -6.12
N ASP A 54 -31.32 -18.53 -5.50
CA ASP A 54 -31.06 -18.62 -4.06
C ASP A 54 -30.84 -17.21 -3.52
N VAL A 55 -31.58 -16.86 -2.47
CA VAL A 55 -31.46 -15.57 -1.77
C VAL A 55 -31.22 -15.84 -0.29
N GLU A 56 -30.08 -15.37 0.19
CA GLU A 56 -29.70 -15.41 1.60
C GLU A 56 -29.42 -13.99 2.09
N VAL A 57 -29.98 -13.63 3.24
CA VAL A 57 -29.77 -12.31 3.85
C VAL A 57 -28.88 -12.47 5.07
N VAL A 58 -27.74 -11.77 5.05
CA VAL A 58 -26.73 -11.80 6.09
C VAL A 58 -26.67 -10.43 6.77
N GLY A 59 -26.97 -10.43 8.06
CA GLY A 59 -26.90 -9.25 8.92
C GLY A 59 -28.18 -8.43 8.99
N THR A 60 -28.26 -7.61 10.04
CA THR A 60 -29.32 -6.63 10.28
C THR A 60 -28.67 -5.35 10.78
N GLY A 61 -29.10 -4.18 10.30
CA GLY A 61 -28.53 -2.90 10.72
C GLY A 61 -28.41 -1.90 9.57
N PRO A 62 -27.55 -0.87 9.69
CA PRO A 62 -27.40 0.17 8.69
C PRO A 62 -26.86 -0.37 7.36
N GLN A 63 -26.13 -1.48 7.37
CA GLN A 63 -25.70 -2.18 6.16
C GLN A 63 -26.21 -3.63 6.18
N VAL A 64 -26.99 -3.99 5.17
CA VAL A 64 -27.49 -5.36 4.99
C VAL A 64 -26.78 -6.00 3.80
N THR A 65 -26.34 -7.25 3.95
CA THR A 65 -25.73 -8.01 2.86
C THR A 65 -26.71 -9.05 2.34
N VAL A 66 -26.93 -9.07 1.03
CA VAL A 66 -27.78 -10.07 0.36
C VAL A 66 -26.89 -10.89 -0.55
N MET A 67 -26.86 -12.19 -0.34
CA MET A 67 -26.17 -13.14 -1.19
C MET A 67 -27.16 -13.77 -2.16
N THR A 68 -26.81 -13.81 -3.43
CA THR A 68 -27.64 -14.39 -4.48
C THR A 68 -26.83 -15.12 -5.55
N ALA A 69 -27.39 -16.18 -6.10
CA ALA A 69 -26.83 -16.91 -7.24
C ALA A 69 -27.52 -16.45 -8.54
N PRO A 70 -26.83 -15.69 -9.42
CA PRO A 70 -27.41 -15.28 -10.68
C PRO A 70 -27.42 -16.43 -11.69
N ALA A 71 -28.34 -16.38 -12.65
CA ALA A 71 -28.35 -17.31 -13.77
C ALA A 71 -27.02 -17.27 -14.58
N PRO A 72 -26.59 -18.39 -15.17
CA PRO A 72 -25.38 -18.41 -15.98
C PRO A 72 -25.56 -17.55 -17.24
N GLY A 73 -24.64 -16.62 -17.46
CA GLY A 73 -24.66 -15.73 -18.63
C GLY A 73 -25.46 -14.43 -18.46
N THR A 74 -25.98 -14.15 -17.26
CA THR A 74 -26.63 -12.86 -16.97
C THR A 74 -25.68 -11.69 -17.25
N ALA A 75 -26.17 -10.70 -18.00
CA ALA A 75 -25.40 -9.52 -18.33
C ALA A 75 -25.15 -8.65 -17.10
N GLU A 76 -24.06 -7.88 -17.09
CA GLU A 76 -23.72 -6.99 -15.99
C GLU A 76 -24.85 -5.98 -15.68
N LYS A 77 -25.49 -5.47 -16.74
CA LYS A 77 -26.62 -4.55 -16.63
C LYS A 77 -27.79 -5.17 -15.85
N ASP A 78 -28.11 -6.42 -16.12
CA ASP A 78 -29.21 -7.13 -15.46
C ASP A 78 -28.90 -7.39 -13.99
N LEU A 79 -27.64 -7.71 -13.67
CA LEU A 79 -27.19 -7.82 -12.27
C LEU A 79 -27.38 -6.50 -11.52
N LYS A 80 -27.01 -5.36 -12.12
CA LYS A 80 -27.21 -4.04 -11.46
C LYS A 80 -28.68 -3.72 -11.25
N ILE A 81 -29.54 -4.09 -12.21
CA ILE A 81 -30.99 -3.91 -12.11
C ILE A 81 -31.55 -4.75 -10.97
N ASP A 82 -31.20 -6.04 -10.91
CA ASP A 82 -31.61 -6.96 -9.86
C ASP A 82 -31.16 -6.45 -8.47
N ALA A 83 -29.90 -5.99 -8.35
CA ALA A 83 -29.41 -5.41 -7.11
C ALA A 83 -30.21 -4.18 -6.67
N MET A 84 -30.57 -3.32 -7.62
CA MET A 84 -31.34 -2.11 -7.35
C MET A 84 -32.74 -2.42 -6.84
N PHE A 85 -33.42 -3.40 -7.43
CA PHE A 85 -34.73 -3.85 -6.95
C PHE A 85 -34.62 -4.42 -5.54
N VAL A 86 -33.65 -5.30 -5.27
CA VAL A 86 -33.41 -5.84 -3.91
C VAL A 86 -33.17 -4.73 -2.90
N ALA A 87 -32.29 -3.78 -3.23
CA ALA A 87 -31.97 -2.67 -2.35
C ALA A 87 -33.20 -1.82 -2.05
N ARG A 88 -34.00 -1.52 -3.08
CA ARG A 88 -35.24 -0.75 -2.97
C ARG A 88 -36.25 -1.43 -2.05
N SER A 89 -36.56 -2.71 -2.29
CA SER A 89 -37.54 -3.47 -1.49
C SER A 89 -37.17 -3.48 -0.01
N LEU A 90 -35.88 -3.66 0.31
CA LEU A 90 -35.40 -3.67 1.69
C LEU A 90 -35.46 -2.28 2.35
N ILE A 91 -35.02 -1.24 1.64
CA ILE A 91 -34.99 0.14 2.16
C ILE A 91 -36.41 0.68 2.36
N GLU A 92 -37.33 0.39 1.44
CA GLU A 92 -38.74 0.80 1.54
C GLU A 92 -39.50 0.05 2.63
N ALA A 93 -39.17 -1.23 2.87
CA ALA A 93 -39.82 -2.02 3.91
C ALA A 93 -39.42 -1.60 5.34
N VAL A 94 -38.20 -1.08 5.53
CA VAL A 94 -37.68 -0.67 6.85
C VAL A 94 -37.00 0.70 6.80
N PRO A 95 -37.77 1.78 6.55
CA PRO A 95 -37.21 3.10 6.41
C PRO A 95 -36.53 3.53 7.72
N GLY A 96 -35.25 3.88 7.63
CA GLY A 96 -34.46 4.38 8.76
C GLY A 96 -33.63 3.35 9.51
N GLN A 97 -33.80 2.04 9.25
CA GLN A 97 -32.89 1.02 9.78
C GLN A 97 -31.74 0.71 8.82
N ILE A 98 -31.99 0.75 7.51
CA ILE A 98 -31.04 0.38 6.45
C ILE A 98 -30.58 1.63 5.71
N GLU A 99 -29.28 1.89 5.73
CA GLU A 99 -28.62 2.98 5.00
C GLU A 99 -27.99 2.51 3.69
N ALA A 100 -27.52 1.26 3.63
CA ALA A 100 -26.92 0.66 2.45
C ALA A 100 -27.22 -0.83 2.34
N VAL A 101 -27.32 -1.32 1.11
CA VAL A 101 -27.49 -2.74 0.79
C VAL A 101 -26.33 -3.19 -0.07
N LYS A 102 -25.60 -4.21 0.39
CA LYS A 102 -24.53 -4.87 -0.37
C LYS A 102 -25.10 -6.15 -0.98
N VAL A 103 -25.23 -6.18 -2.30
CA VAL A 103 -25.71 -7.37 -3.03
C VAL A 103 -24.50 -8.11 -3.57
N LEU A 104 -24.31 -9.36 -3.15
CA LEU A 104 -23.21 -10.24 -3.52
C LEU A 104 -23.73 -11.38 -4.41
N TYR A 105 -23.18 -11.45 -5.61
CA TYR A 105 -23.42 -12.45 -6.63
C TYR A 105 -22.40 -13.57 -6.53
N ASN A 106 -22.84 -14.75 -6.11
CA ASN A 106 -22.03 -15.96 -6.11
C ASN A 106 -22.19 -16.69 -7.45
N THR A 107 -21.25 -16.46 -8.37
CA THR A 107 -21.20 -17.19 -9.64
C THR A 107 -20.32 -18.43 -9.50
N HIS A 108 -20.91 -19.63 -9.54
CA HIS A 108 -20.16 -20.87 -9.47
C HIS A 108 -19.01 -20.91 -10.50
N GLY A 109 -17.77 -21.09 -10.03
CA GLY A 109 -16.58 -21.19 -10.88
C GLY A 109 -16.03 -19.86 -11.41
N ARG A 110 -16.59 -18.71 -11.01
CA ARG A 110 -16.02 -17.38 -11.27
C ARG A 110 -15.90 -16.62 -9.95
N ASP A 111 -15.09 -15.57 -9.93
CA ASP A 111 -14.99 -14.71 -8.75
C ASP A 111 -16.36 -14.09 -8.44
N ALA A 112 -16.73 -14.11 -7.15
CA ALA A 112 -17.95 -13.48 -6.70
C ALA A 112 -17.87 -11.98 -7.00
N ARG A 113 -19.01 -11.36 -7.30
CA ARG A 113 -19.08 -9.92 -7.58
C ARG A 113 -20.06 -9.28 -6.63
N PHE A 114 -19.89 -8.02 -6.28
CA PHE A 114 -20.82 -7.29 -5.43
C PHE A 114 -21.05 -5.87 -5.91
N VAL A 115 -22.17 -5.30 -5.48
CA VAL A 115 -22.51 -3.90 -5.66
C VAL A 115 -23.05 -3.37 -4.34
N ILE A 116 -22.67 -2.14 -3.98
CA ILE A 116 -23.18 -1.46 -2.79
C ILE A 116 -24.11 -0.35 -3.25
N ILE A 117 -25.35 -0.39 -2.77
CA ILE A 117 -26.39 0.58 -3.10
C ILE A 117 -26.79 1.33 -1.84
N ASN A 118 -26.58 2.64 -1.85
CA ASN A 118 -26.93 3.51 -0.73
C ASN A 118 -28.39 3.95 -0.83
N LYS A 119 -29.02 4.17 0.34
CA LYS A 119 -30.38 4.72 0.46
C LYS A 119 -30.57 6.01 -0.32
N LEU A 120 -29.59 6.92 -0.27
CA LEU A 120 -29.65 8.18 -1.01
C LEU A 120 -29.81 7.98 -2.52
N THR A 121 -29.19 6.93 -3.08
CA THR A 121 -29.29 6.58 -4.50
C THR A 121 -30.70 6.08 -4.82
N VAL A 122 -31.27 5.24 -3.95
CA VAL A 122 -32.65 4.75 -4.07
C VAL A 122 -33.65 5.91 -4.01
N ASP A 123 -33.51 6.81 -3.03
CA ASP A 123 -34.40 7.96 -2.87
C ASP A 123 -34.33 8.93 -4.07
N ARG A 124 -33.12 9.17 -4.61
CA ARG A 124 -32.93 10.01 -5.80
C ARG A 124 -33.56 9.39 -7.04
N PHE A 125 -33.45 8.07 -7.20
CA PHE A 125 -34.09 7.37 -8.31
C PHE A 125 -35.61 7.35 -8.18
N GLY A 126 -36.14 7.02 -6.98
CA GLY A 126 -37.58 7.02 -6.71
C GLY A 126 -38.22 8.40 -6.89
N SER A 127 -37.49 9.48 -6.63
CA SER A 127 -37.93 10.86 -6.88
C SER A 127 -37.71 11.36 -8.31
N GLY A 128 -37.14 10.53 -9.20
CA GLY A 128 -36.87 10.90 -10.61
C GLY A 128 -35.74 11.92 -10.79
N LYS A 129 -34.90 12.15 -9.77
CA LYS A 129 -33.76 13.08 -9.84
C LYS A 129 -32.58 12.53 -10.63
N ILE A 130 -32.49 11.21 -10.77
CA ILE A 130 -31.50 10.51 -11.59
C ILE A 130 -32.22 9.62 -12.59
N SER A 131 -31.77 9.63 -13.84
CA SER A 131 -32.32 8.74 -14.87
C SER A 131 -31.91 7.29 -14.61
N ALA A 132 -32.65 6.33 -15.18
CA ALA A 132 -32.29 4.92 -15.07
C ALA A 132 -30.92 4.61 -15.68
N GLU A 133 -30.55 5.31 -16.76
CA GLU A 133 -29.26 5.13 -17.43
C GLU A 133 -28.10 5.65 -16.58
N ASP A 134 -28.26 6.85 -16.00
CA ASP A 134 -27.26 7.44 -15.10
C ASP A 134 -27.10 6.61 -13.83
N LEU A 135 -28.21 6.09 -13.29
CA LEU A 135 -28.19 5.19 -12.15
C LEU A 135 -27.36 3.94 -12.45
N LEU A 136 -27.68 3.22 -13.53
CA LEU A 136 -26.98 1.99 -13.88
C LEU A 136 -25.50 2.24 -14.24
N ALA A 137 -25.17 3.40 -14.81
CA ALA A 137 -23.80 3.82 -15.06
C ALA A 137 -23.03 4.13 -13.77
N SER A 138 -23.71 4.67 -12.75
CA SER A 138 -23.10 5.00 -11.45
C SER A 138 -22.80 3.78 -10.56
N LEU A 139 -23.50 2.66 -10.78
CA LEU A 139 -23.29 1.42 -10.03
C LEU A 139 -22.05 0.68 -10.56
N SER A 140 -21.07 0.42 -9.69
CA SER A 140 -19.91 -0.42 -9.98
C SER A 140 -20.13 -1.85 -9.48
N LEU A 141 -19.91 -2.84 -10.34
CA LEU A 141 -19.81 -4.24 -9.93
C LEU A 141 -18.35 -4.52 -9.60
N GLU A 142 -18.06 -4.58 -8.30
CA GLU A 142 -16.74 -4.91 -7.80
C GLU A 142 -16.60 -6.42 -7.75
N THR A 143 -15.49 -6.92 -8.24
CA THR A 143 -15.18 -8.34 -8.05
C THR A 143 -14.69 -8.50 -6.62
N VAL A 144 -15.25 -9.46 -5.88
CA VAL A 144 -14.64 -10.02 -4.68
C VAL A 144 -13.39 -10.77 -5.14
N GLY A 145 -12.40 -10.01 -5.59
CA GLY A 145 -11.09 -10.55 -5.87
C GLY A 145 -10.57 -11.13 -4.57
N ARG A 146 -9.89 -12.27 -4.66
CA ARG A 146 -8.94 -12.65 -3.60
C ARG A 146 -7.97 -11.51 -3.31
N ASP A 147 -7.75 -10.62 -4.29
CA ASP A 147 -6.87 -9.46 -4.26
C ASP A 147 -7.39 -8.31 -3.36
N GLY A 148 -8.70 -8.22 -3.09
CA GLY A 148 -9.26 -7.27 -2.12
C GLY A 148 -8.94 -7.65 -0.66
N GLN A 149 -8.54 -8.90 -0.41
CA GLN A 149 -7.96 -9.29 0.88
C GLN A 149 -6.50 -8.86 1.01
N ALA A 150 -5.77 -8.58 -0.07
CA ALA A 150 -4.35 -8.23 0.02
C ALA A 150 -4.14 -6.95 0.84
N GLU A 151 -4.96 -5.93 0.58
CA GLU A 151 -4.96 -4.67 1.32
C GLU A 151 -5.52 -4.84 2.74
N SER A 152 -6.52 -5.73 2.91
CA SER A 152 -7.10 -6.04 4.23
C SER A 152 -6.19 -6.92 5.11
N ARG A 153 -5.21 -7.64 4.55
CA ARG A 153 -4.30 -8.52 5.29
C ARG A 153 -3.22 -7.77 6.03
N VAL A 154 -2.86 -6.58 5.54
CA VAL A 154 -1.81 -5.75 6.14
C VAL A 154 -2.41 -4.93 7.27
N ALA A 155 -1.99 -5.22 8.50
CA ALA A 155 -2.44 -4.47 9.66
C ALA A 155 -1.85 -3.04 9.65
N PRO A 156 -2.59 -2.01 10.10
CA PRO A 156 -2.06 -0.66 10.20
C PRO A 156 -0.84 -0.64 11.15
N GLY A 157 0.24 0.01 10.73
CA GLY A 157 1.48 0.07 11.51
C GLY A 157 2.71 0.56 10.73
N PRO A 158 3.92 0.50 11.31
CA PRO A 158 5.14 0.95 10.66
C PRO A 158 5.35 0.30 9.29
N LEU A 159 5.90 1.06 8.33
CA LEU A 159 6.23 0.57 6.99
C LEU A 159 5.03 -0.04 6.23
N MET A 160 3.80 0.39 6.52
CA MET A 160 2.57 -0.14 5.92
C MET A 160 2.64 -0.22 4.39
N GLU A 161 3.07 0.86 3.74
CA GLU A 161 3.18 0.94 2.28
C GLU A 161 4.13 -0.12 1.71
N ARG A 162 5.31 -0.30 2.32
CA ARG A 162 6.27 -1.33 1.91
C ARG A 162 5.71 -2.74 2.10
N ARG A 163 5.04 -2.99 3.22
CA ARG A 163 4.40 -4.28 3.51
C ARG A 163 3.28 -4.59 2.51
N LEU A 164 2.49 -3.58 2.12
CA LEU A 164 1.46 -3.73 1.09
C LEU A 164 2.05 -4.07 -0.28
N LEU A 165 3.16 -3.41 -0.67
CA LEU A 165 3.88 -3.75 -1.90
C LEU A 165 4.42 -5.20 -1.88
N ILE A 166 4.95 -5.65 -0.75
CA ILE A 166 5.43 -7.04 -0.58
C ILE A 166 4.28 -8.03 -0.74
N SER A 167 3.14 -7.79 -0.09
CA SER A 167 1.93 -8.62 -0.22
C SER A 167 1.54 -8.79 -1.69
N ARG A 168 1.47 -7.67 -2.43
CA ARG A 168 1.17 -7.65 -3.86
C ARG A 168 2.19 -8.44 -4.69
N ARG A 169 3.49 -8.28 -4.45
CA ARG A 169 4.55 -9.02 -5.15
C ARG A 169 4.43 -10.53 -4.93
N ILE A 170 4.11 -10.96 -3.70
CA ILE A 170 3.86 -12.37 -3.38
C ILE A 170 2.67 -12.91 -4.17
N GLU A 171 1.60 -12.13 -4.29
CA GLU A 171 0.43 -12.51 -5.11
C GLU A 171 0.75 -12.58 -6.59
N GLU A 172 1.54 -11.64 -7.13
CA GLU A 172 2.00 -11.65 -8.51
C GLU A 172 2.85 -12.90 -8.81
N LEU A 173 3.77 -13.28 -7.91
CA LEU A 173 4.55 -14.52 -8.03
C LEU A 173 3.67 -15.77 -7.96
N LYS A 174 2.66 -15.78 -7.08
CA LYS A 174 1.67 -16.86 -6.98
C LYS A 174 0.87 -17.01 -8.26
N ASN A 175 0.41 -15.89 -8.82
CA ASN A 175 -0.36 -15.85 -10.06
C ASN A 175 0.50 -16.24 -11.27
N ALA A 176 1.82 -16.03 -11.19
CA ALA A 176 2.78 -16.56 -12.15
C ALA A 176 3.04 -18.07 -12.02
N GLY A 177 2.40 -18.76 -11.07
CA GLY A 177 2.55 -20.21 -10.84
C GLY A 177 3.76 -20.59 -9.99
N THR A 178 4.40 -19.64 -9.32
CA THR A 178 5.52 -19.90 -8.40
C THR A 178 4.98 -20.39 -7.07
N ASP A 179 5.68 -21.34 -6.44
CA ASP A 179 5.38 -21.68 -5.04
C ASP A 179 5.86 -20.54 -4.13
N VAL A 180 4.91 -19.89 -3.46
CA VAL A 180 5.16 -18.71 -2.63
C VAL A 180 4.93 -18.95 -1.14
N ARG A 181 4.70 -20.21 -0.71
CA ARG A 181 4.37 -20.55 0.69
C ARG A 181 5.39 -19.99 1.67
N HIS A 182 6.68 -20.17 1.38
CA HIS A 182 7.77 -19.64 2.21
C HIS A 182 7.73 -18.11 2.38
N TYR A 183 7.43 -17.37 1.30
CA TYR A 183 7.33 -15.91 1.37
C TYR A 183 6.08 -15.46 2.15
N GLN A 184 4.97 -16.19 2.01
CA GLN A 184 3.74 -15.94 2.78
C GLN A 184 3.97 -16.15 4.28
N GLU A 185 4.65 -17.23 4.68
CA GLU A 185 4.99 -17.48 6.08
C GLU A 185 5.88 -16.38 6.68
N LEU A 186 6.88 -15.90 5.92
CA LEU A 186 7.72 -14.78 6.34
C LEU A 186 6.93 -13.48 6.45
N PHE A 187 6.00 -13.23 5.52
CA PHE A 187 5.14 -12.06 5.54
C PHE A 187 4.17 -12.08 6.72
N ASP A 188 3.53 -13.23 6.97
CA ASP A 188 2.61 -13.42 8.09
C ASP A 188 3.33 -13.26 9.44
N ALA A 189 4.59 -13.69 9.54
CA ALA A 189 5.43 -13.46 10.72
C ALA A 189 5.71 -11.96 10.94
N ILE A 190 5.96 -11.19 9.86
CA ILE A 190 6.12 -9.73 9.94
C ILE A 190 4.82 -9.07 10.40
N GLU A 191 3.68 -9.47 9.84
CA GLU A 191 2.37 -8.94 10.23
C GLU A 191 2.04 -9.26 11.69
N ALA A 192 2.39 -10.46 12.16
CA ALA A 192 2.25 -10.83 13.57
C ALA A 192 3.14 -9.97 14.49
N GLN A 193 4.38 -9.66 14.10
CA GLN A 193 5.28 -8.76 14.83
C GLN A 193 4.69 -7.34 14.96
N VAL A 194 4.13 -6.81 13.87
CA VAL A 194 3.53 -5.48 13.86
C VAL A 194 2.25 -5.43 14.69
N ARG A 195 1.39 -6.45 14.62
CA ARG A 195 0.17 -6.53 15.45
C ARG A 195 0.48 -6.70 16.93
N GLY A 196 1.46 -7.55 17.26
CA GLY A 196 1.82 -7.91 18.62
C GLY A 196 2.54 -6.81 19.42
N LYS A 197 2.84 -5.66 18.80
CA LYS A 197 3.66 -4.59 19.39
C LYS A 197 4.96 -5.10 20.03
N GLN A 198 5.52 -6.19 19.51
CA GLN A 198 6.77 -6.75 20.00
C GLN A 198 7.92 -5.77 19.66
N PRO A 199 8.96 -5.65 20.50
CA PRO A 199 10.10 -4.74 20.26
C PRO A 199 11.02 -5.18 19.12
N SER A 200 10.67 -6.25 18.38
CA SER A 200 11.40 -6.69 17.19
C SER A 200 11.32 -5.61 16.11
N ASN A 201 12.46 -5.25 15.50
CA ASN A 201 12.51 -4.27 14.42
C ASN A 201 11.99 -4.88 13.10
N PRO A 202 10.76 -4.59 12.66
CA PRO A 202 10.18 -5.19 11.45
C PRO A 202 10.93 -4.75 10.18
N GLU A 203 11.68 -3.65 10.23
CA GLU A 203 12.40 -3.10 9.08
C GLU A 203 13.44 -4.07 8.51
N LYS A 204 14.16 -4.79 9.38
CA LYS A 204 15.15 -5.79 8.95
C LYS A 204 14.49 -6.98 8.26
N SER A 205 13.37 -7.45 8.79
CA SER A 205 12.60 -8.57 8.23
C SER A 205 11.97 -8.20 6.88
N VAL A 206 11.39 -6.99 6.80
CA VAL A 206 10.84 -6.41 5.55
C VAL A 206 11.94 -6.30 4.49
N ALA A 207 13.09 -5.72 4.82
CA ALA A 207 14.20 -5.58 3.87
C ALA A 207 14.74 -6.94 3.40
N ALA A 208 14.89 -7.91 4.30
CA ALA A 208 15.33 -9.26 3.93
C ALA A 208 14.33 -9.97 3.01
N LEU A 209 13.03 -9.81 3.26
CA LEU A 209 11.98 -10.37 2.40
C LEU A 209 11.96 -9.70 1.02
N GLU A 210 12.14 -8.37 0.95
CA GLU A 210 12.25 -7.65 -0.32
C GLU A 210 13.43 -8.14 -1.16
N THR A 211 14.60 -8.37 -0.56
CA THR A 211 15.78 -8.89 -1.28
C THR A 211 15.48 -10.26 -1.89
N ARG A 212 14.91 -11.19 -1.10
CA ARG A 212 14.58 -12.54 -1.57
C ARG A 212 13.51 -12.56 -2.66
N LEU A 213 12.51 -11.67 -2.57
CA LEU A 213 11.50 -11.52 -3.62
C LEU A 213 12.11 -10.98 -4.91
N SER A 214 13.05 -10.02 -4.82
CA SER A 214 13.72 -9.47 -6.00
C SER A 214 14.59 -10.52 -6.70
N GLU A 215 15.30 -11.36 -5.95
CA GLU A 215 16.06 -12.49 -6.50
C GLU A 215 15.14 -13.46 -7.25
N GLN A 216 14.01 -13.85 -6.64
CA GLN A 216 13.04 -14.75 -7.26
C GLN A 216 12.39 -14.16 -8.52
N GLU A 217 12.09 -12.86 -8.52
CA GLU A 217 11.55 -12.16 -9.69
C GLU A 217 12.57 -12.08 -10.83
N GLU A 218 13.86 -11.88 -10.52
CA GLU A 218 14.93 -11.89 -11.50
C GLU A 218 15.11 -13.29 -12.12
N ASP A 219 15.11 -14.34 -11.30
CA ASP A 219 15.15 -15.73 -11.76
C ASP A 219 13.96 -16.06 -12.67
N LEU A 220 12.77 -15.65 -12.28
CA LEU A 220 11.55 -15.85 -13.07
C LEU A 220 11.61 -15.07 -14.39
N ALA A 221 12.12 -13.84 -14.37
CA ALA A 221 12.33 -13.05 -15.57
C ALA A 221 13.36 -13.70 -16.51
N GLN A 222 14.45 -14.25 -15.98
CA GLN A 222 15.46 -14.98 -16.74
C GLN A 222 14.90 -16.29 -17.33
N ALA A 223 14.12 -17.05 -16.55
CA ALA A 223 13.43 -18.23 -17.02
C ALA A 223 12.47 -17.90 -18.17
N ARG A 224 11.68 -16.83 -18.04
CA ARG A 224 10.79 -16.34 -19.10
C ARG A 224 11.53 -15.94 -20.37
N ARG A 225 12.67 -15.25 -20.27
CA ARG A 225 13.49 -14.90 -21.44
C ARG A 225 14.02 -16.15 -22.15
N THR A 226 14.51 -17.10 -21.37
CA THR A 226 15.04 -18.38 -21.87
C THR A 226 13.96 -19.18 -22.59
N ALA A 227 12.76 -19.27 -21.99
CA ALA A 227 11.60 -19.94 -22.59
C ALA A 227 11.14 -19.29 -23.91
N GLN A 228 11.35 -17.98 -24.06
CA GLN A 228 11.06 -17.25 -25.30
C GLN A 228 12.15 -17.40 -26.38
N GLY A 229 13.17 -18.22 -26.17
CA GLY A 229 14.30 -18.36 -27.10
C GLY A 229 15.21 -17.13 -27.18
N LYS A 230 14.97 -16.12 -26.33
CA LYS A 230 15.91 -15.02 -26.11
C LYS A 230 16.97 -15.57 -25.18
N GLY A 231 18.04 -16.12 -25.76
CA GLY A 231 19.11 -16.81 -25.02
C GLY A 231 19.54 -16.07 -23.75
N VAL A 232 19.93 -16.83 -22.72
CA VAL A 232 20.42 -16.29 -21.45
C VAL A 232 21.51 -15.26 -21.78
N PRO A 233 21.38 -13.98 -21.38
CA PRO A 233 22.46 -13.03 -21.56
C PRO A 233 23.69 -13.63 -20.90
N GLY A 234 24.67 -14.04 -21.72
CA GLY A 234 25.82 -14.77 -21.23
C GLY A 234 26.39 -14.04 -20.03
N ILE A 235 26.60 -14.77 -18.93
CA ILE A 235 27.09 -14.27 -17.65
C ILE A 235 28.30 -13.38 -17.97
N LYS A 236 28.06 -12.06 -18.04
CA LYS A 236 29.14 -11.11 -18.24
C LYS A 236 29.97 -11.28 -16.98
N LYS A 237 31.21 -11.74 -17.13
CA LYS A 237 32.24 -11.79 -16.08
C LYS A 237 31.98 -10.65 -15.11
N ALA A 238 31.70 -11.01 -13.85
CA ALA A 238 31.27 -10.13 -12.77
C ALA A 238 31.79 -8.70 -13.00
N GLU A 239 30.89 -7.85 -13.50
CA GLU A 239 31.15 -6.43 -13.67
C GLU A 239 31.60 -5.93 -12.29
N ALA A 240 32.80 -5.33 -12.22
CA ALA A 240 33.39 -4.90 -10.95
C ALA A 240 32.32 -4.18 -10.11
N PRO A 241 32.20 -4.50 -8.80
CA PRO A 241 31.08 -4.06 -7.98
C PRO A 241 30.88 -2.55 -8.16
N LYS A 242 29.65 -2.14 -8.50
CA LYS A 242 29.29 -0.74 -8.86
C LYS A 242 29.83 0.30 -7.85
N GLU A 243 30.06 -0.13 -6.62
CA GLU A 243 30.66 0.64 -5.54
C GLU A 243 32.11 1.09 -5.83
N SER A 244 32.96 0.25 -6.42
CA SER A 244 34.34 0.62 -6.76
C SER A 244 34.33 1.71 -7.84
N MET A 245 33.50 1.57 -8.89
CA MET A 245 33.35 2.61 -9.90
C MET A 245 32.85 3.95 -9.34
N LEU A 246 31.89 3.93 -8.42
CA LEU A 246 31.42 5.16 -7.76
C LEU A 246 32.53 5.80 -6.93
N LEU A 247 33.30 5.00 -6.17
CA LEU A 247 34.41 5.48 -5.37
C LEU A 247 35.51 6.10 -6.24
N LEU A 248 35.85 5.46 -7.37
CA LEU A 248 36.79 6.00 -8.35
C LEU A 248 36.31 7.35 -8.90
N ARG A 249 35.03 7.46 -9.29
CA ARG A 249 34.47 8.72 -9.82
C ARG A 249 34.51 9.84 -8.78
N VAL A 250 34.14 9.53 -7.54
CA VAL A 250 34.16 10.49 -6.43
C VAL A 250 35.60 10.91 -6.10
N TYR A 251 36.56 9.97 -6.15
CA TYR A 251 37.98 10.24 -5.99
C TYR A 251 38.50 11.23 -7.04
N SER A 252 38.30 10.96 -8.33
CA SER A 252 38.77 11.82 -9.42
C SER A 252 38.24 13.26 -9.32
N MET A 253 37.02 13.44 -8.80
CA MET A 253 36.45 14.77 -8.60
C MET A 253 37.01 15.51 -7.39
N ARG A 254 37.23 14.81 -6.26
CA ARG A 254 37.54 15.45 -4.98
C ARG A 254 39.03 15.49 -4.64
N ALA A 255 39.83 14.56 -5.13
CA ALA A 255 41.25 14.47 -4.80
C ALA A 255 42.04 15.78 -5.08
N PRO A 256 41.87 16.48 -6.22
CA PRO A 256 42.60 17.73 -6.47
C PRO A 256 42.31 18.82 -5.43
N GLU A 257 41.05 18.94 -5.00
CA GLU A 257 40.66 19.94 -4.01
C GLU A 257 41.17 19.60 -2.60
N ILE A 258 41.13 18.32 -2.23
CA ILE A 258 41.72 17.81 -0.98
C ILE A 258 43.21 18.14 -0.94
N MET A 259 43.94 17.85 -2.02
CA MET A 259 45.38 18.12 -2.12
C MET A 259 45.71 19.62 -1.99
N ARG A 260 44.90 20.50 -2.62
CA ARG A 260 45.06 21.96 -2.46
C ARG A 260 44.83 22.44 -1.03
N ARG A 261 43.92 21.82 -0.28
CA ARG A 261 43.64 22.17 1.11
C ARG A 261 44.77 21.70 2.04
N LEU A 262 45.25 20.48 1.86
CA LEU A 262 46.40 19.95 2.60
C LEU A 262 47.67 20.79 2.37
N SER A 263 47.90 21.21 1.12
CA SER A 263 49.03 22.08 0.77
C SER A 263 48.93 23.46 1.42
N ARG A 264 47.76 24.09 1.42
CA ARG A 264 47.54 25.38 2.09
C ARG A 264 47.69 25.32 3.61
N GLY A 265 47.30 24.20 4.22
CA GLY A 265 47.39 23.99 5.67
C GLY A 265 48.75 23.51 6.17
N GLN A 266 49.76 23.36 5.29
CA GLN A 266 51.07 22.76 5.62
C GLN A 266 50.94 21.45 6.43
N SER A 267 49.97 20.61 6.05
CA SER A 267 49.72 19.36 6.76
C SER A 267 50.95 18.43 6.65
N PRO A 268 51.35 17.77 7.75
CA PRO A 268 52.44 16.78 7.72
C PRO A 268 52.10 15.55 6.85
N ASP A 269 50.81 15.29 6.60
CA ASP A 269 50.35 14.15 5.80
C ASP A 269 50.39 14.42 4.27
N LEU A 270 50.74 15.65 3.84
CA LEU A 270 50.72 16.04 2.42
C LEU A 270 51.60 15.14 1.55
N ALA A 271 52.81 14.79 2.01
CA ALA A 271 53.74 13.96 1.27
C ALA A 271 53.18 12.53 1.08
N ALA A 272 52.58 11.96 2.13
CA ALA A 272 51.98 10.62 2.10
C ALA A 272 50.75 10.59 1.17
N CYS A 273 49.88 11.60 1.24
CA CYS A 273 48.73 11.73 0.34
C CYS A 273 49.16 11.90 -1.13
N THR A 274 50.24 12.63 -1.40
CA THR A 274 50.79 12.80 -2.76
C THR A 274 51.28 11.46 -3.31
N SER A 275 52.03 10.70 -2.49
CA SER A 275 52.52 9.36 -2.87
C SER A 275 51.37 8.40 -3.19
N LEU A 276 50.35 8.31 -2.32
CA LEU A 276 49.17 7.49 -2.57
C LEU A 276 48.42 7.94 -3.84
N GLY A 277 48.33 9.25 -4.10
CA GLY A 277 47.71 9.75 -5.32
C GLY A 277 48.38 9.22 -6.59
N THR A 278 49.72 9.22 -6.62
CA THR A 278 50.48 8.67 -7.75
C THR A 278 50.33 7.15 -7.91
N GLU A 279 50.23 6.42 -6.79
CA GLU A 279 50.02 4.97 -6.79
C GLU A 279 48.62 4.61 -7.33
N ILE A 280 47.59 5.36 -6.90
CA ILE A 280 46.22 5.23 -7.40
C ILE A 280 46.19 5.47 -8.92
N ASP A 281 46.79 6.55 -9.40
CA ASP A 281 46.83 6.85 -10.85
C ASP A 281 47.53 5.75 -11.66
N LYS A 282 48.60 5.14 -11.10
CA LYS A 282 49.29 4.02 -11.73
C LYS A 282 48.41 2.77 -11.79
N LEU A 283 47.68 2.44 -10.72
CA LEU A 283 46.75 1.31 -10.67
C LEU A 283 45.58 1.49 -11.64
N LEU A 284 45.06 2.71 -11.74
CA LEU A 284 43.98 3.06 -12.68
C LEU A 284 44.43 2.91 -14.13
N LYS A 285 45.62 3.40 -14.48
CA LYS A 285 46.20 3.19 -15.83
C LYS A 285 46.43 1.71 -16.16
N GLY A 286 46.67 0.87 -15.15
CA GLY A 286 46.83 -0.57 -15.29
C GLY A 286 45.52 -1.37 -15.27
N GLY A 287 44.35 -0.72 -15.16
CA GLY A 287 43.05 -1.41 -15.11
C GLY A 287 42.77 -2.15 -13.79
N LYS A 288 43.57 -1.92 -12.75
CA LYS A 288 43.47 -2.58 -11.44
C LYS A 288 42.52 -1.81 -10.51
N THR A 289 41.22 -1.81 -10.83
CA THR A 289 40.22 -0.97 -10.15
C THR A 289 40.03 -1.31 -8.67
N ASP A 290 40.14 -2.57 -8.29
CA ASP A 290 39.91 -3.00 -6.90
C ASP A 290 41.10 -2.64 -6.00
N GLU A 291 42.33 -2.84 -6.49
CA GLU A 291 43.55 -2.36 -5.80
C GLU A 291 43.52 -0.82 -5.66
N ALA A 292 43.09 -0.11 -6.71
CA ALA A 292 42.93 1.34 -6.66
C ALA A 292 41.88 1.76 -5.62
N ALA A 293 40.74 1.07 -5.54
CA ALA A 293 39.69 1.36 -4.55
C ALA A 293 40.20 1.17 -3.11
N ALA A 294 41.01 0.16 -2.83
CA ALA A 294 41.65 -0.02 -1.52
C ALA A 294 42.57 1.16 -1.16
N LYS A 295 43.39 1.61 -2.11
CA LYS A 295 44.28 2.78 -1.93
C LYS A 295 43.52 4.10 -1.78
N ILE A 296 42.37 4.26 -2.43
CA ILE A 296 41.49 5.42 -2.25
C ILE A 296 40.95 5.47 -0.80
N LYS A 297 40.60 4.33 -0.19
CA LYS A 297 40.20 4.27 1.22
C LYS A 297 41.34 4.67 2.16
N GLU A 298 42.56 4.26 1.85
CA GLU A 298 43.75 4.66 2.61
C GLU A 298 44.02 6.18 2.51
N PHE A 299 43.93 6.72 1.30
CA PHE A 299 44.03 8.16 1.04
C PHE A 299 42.95 8.94 1.81
N SER A 300 41.70 8.46 1.80
CA SER A 300 40.59 9.03 2.58
C SER A 300 40.92 9.12 4.07
N ARG A 301 41.45 8.04 4.64
CA ARG A 301 41.79 7.97 6.07
C ARG A 301 42.87 8.97 6.47
N LEU A 302 43.94 9.10 5.66
CA LEU A 302 45.00 10.08 5.90
C LEU A 302 44.50 11.52 5.74
N ALA A 303 43.76 11.79 4.67
CA ALA A 303 43.19 13.12 4.44
C ALA A 303 42.22 13.53 5.56
N SER A 304 41.42 12.59 6.08
CA SER A 304 40.48 12.85 7.18
C SER A 304 41.17 13.26 8.47
N ARG A 305 42.32 12.63 8.79
CA ARG A 305 43.12 12.94 9.98
C ARG A 305 43.59 14.40 9.96
N SER A 306 44.06 14.86 8.81
CA SER A 306 44.57 16.22 8.64
C SER A 306 43.47 17.27 8.48
N LEU A 307 42.32 16.91 7.90
CA LEU A 307 41.24 17.86 7.60
C LEU A 307 40.16 17.94 8.69
N GLY A 308 40.08 16.95 9.58
CA GLY A 308 39.05 16.87 10.62
C GLY A 308 37.65 16.48 10.13
N TYR A 309 37.51 16.04 8.87
CA TYR A 309 36.26 15.52 8.31
C TYR A 309 36.55 14.47 7.24
N GLU A 310 35.58 13.59 6.97
CA GLU A 310 35.72 12.53 5.96
C GLU A 310 35.47 13.09 4.53
N PRO A 311 36.50 13.17 3.66
CA PRO A 311 36.41 13.96 2.43
C PRO A 311 35.66 13.23 1.30
N PHE A 312 35.45 11.92 1.41
CA PHE A 312 34.72 11.12 0.42
C PHE A 312 33.37 10.62 0.92
N ASN A 313 32.88 11.13 2.05
CA ASN A 313 31.55 10.80 2.52
C ASN A 313 30.50 11.34 1.51
N VAL A 314 29.78 10.41 0.87
CA VAL A 314 28.76 10.69 -0.14
C VAL A 314 27.38 10.88 0.50
N THR A 315 27.17 10.41 1.74
CA THR A 315 25.87 10.46 2.41
C THR A 315 25.63 11.79 3.14
N SER A 316 26.68 12.52 3.48
CA SER A 316 26.57 13.88 4.03
C SER A 316 26.19 14.88 2.93
N ARG A 317 24.88 15.07 2.71
CA ARG A 317 24.29 16.13 1.85
C ARG A 317 24.51 17.55 2.38
N HIS A 318 25.28 17.73 3.45
CA HIS A 318 25.61 19.07 3.93
C HIS A 318 26.79 19.63 3.14
N PRO A 319 26.61 20.76 2.41
CA PRO A 319 27.76 21.48 1.88
C PRO A 319 28.69 21.83 3.05
N PRO A 320 30.02 21.80 2.86
CA PRO A 320 30.95 22.13 3.92
C PRO A 320 30.60 23.53 4.43
N GLY A 321 30.07 23.58 5.65
CA GLY A 321 29.73 24.83 6.31
C GLY A 321 30.94 25.73 6.28
N LYS A 322 30.73 27.01 5.95
CA LYS A 322 31.78 28.03 6.04
C LYS A 322 32.47 27.84 7.41
N PRO A 323 33.81 27.82 7.47
CA PRO A 323 34.50 27.77 8.75
C PRO A 323 33.90 28.87 9.64
N PRO A 324 33.61 28.58 10.92
CA PRO A 324 33.03 29.55 11.82
C PRO A 324 33.89 30.81 11.75
N LYS A 325 33.31 31.92 11.29
CA LYS A 325 33.99 33.21 11.34
C LYS A 325 34.36 33.40 12.80
N ALA A 326 35.66 33.54 13.08
CA ALA A 326 36.15 33.98 14.38
C ALA A 326 35.37 35.24 14.76
N GLY A 327 34.40 35.08 15.66
CA GLY A 327 33.48 36.13 16.05
C GLY A 327 34.28 37.23 16.72
N LYS A 328 34.39 38.38 16.05
CA LYS A 328 34.76 39.63 16.72
C LYS A 328 33.68 39.93 17.76
N GLY A 329 34.09 39.92 19.03
CA GLY A 329 33.45 40.57 20.19
C GLY A 329 31.95 40.82 20.11
N GLY A 330 31.15 39.81 20.45
CA GLY A 330 29.77 40.01 20.87
C GLY A 330 29.73 40.24 22.38
N GLN A 331 29.24 41.40 22.81
CA GLN A 331 28.92 41.73 24.20
C GLN A 331 28.11 40.61 24.88
N PRO A 332 28.36 40.33 26.18
CA PRO A 332 27.55 39.38 26.93
C PRO A 332 26.10 39.88 27.01
N PRO A 333 25.10 39.00 26.81
CA PRO A 333 23.70 39.39 26.95
C PRO A 333 23.40 39.75 28.42
N PRO A 334 22.54 40.76 28.67
CA PRO A 334 22.08 41.09 30.01
C PRO A 334 21.27 39.91 30.58
N GLY A 335 21.69 39.44 31.75
CA GLY A 335 21.09 38.29 32.42
C GLY A 335 19.61 38.50 32.76
N PRO A 336 18.79 37.44 32.73
CA PRO A 336 17.40 37.51 33.13
C PRO A 336 17.29 37.77 34.64
N ARG A 337 16.66 38.91 34.98
CA ARG A 337 16.20 39.24 36.33
C ARG A 337 15.18 38.20 36.79
N GLY A 338 15.54 37.52 37.88
CA GLY A 338 14.69 37.04 38.96
C GLY A 338 13.30 36.52 38.62
N GLN A 339 13.14 35.20 38.65
CA GLN A 339 11.95 34.59 39.23
C GLN A 339 12.40 33.50 40.21
N ASN A 340 12.10 33.76 41.48
CA ASN A 340 12.24 32.83 42.58
C ASN A 340 11.34 31.62 42.33
N ALA A 341 11.95 30.48 42.00
CA ALA A 341 11.29 29.18 42.08
C ALA A 341 11.75 28.47 43.35
N PHE A 342 10.78 28.35 44.25
CA PHE A 342 10.77 27.63 45.51
C PHE A 342 11.22 26.18 45.31
N PHE A 343 12.30 25.76 45.98
CA PHE A 343 12.67 24.36 46.13
C PHE A 343 12.26 23.87 47.52
N PRO A 344 11.37 22.86 47.66
CA PRO A 344 11.35 22.07 48.86
C PRO A 344 12.44 20.99 48.77
N ARG A 345 13.39 21.11 49.69
CA ARG A 345 14.34 20.08 50.10
C ARG A 345 13.62 19.00 50.92
N ASN A 346 14.24 17.82 50.91
CA ASN A 346 14.08 16.65 51.79
C ASN A 346 13.04 15.62 51.34
N PHE A 347 13.49 14.41 50.99
CA PHE A 347 13.62 13.36 51.99
C PHE A 347 14.64 12.29 51.59
N ARG A 348 15.24 11.76 52.64
CA ARG A 348 16.40 10.87 52.78
C ARG A 348 15.96 9.40 52.71
N ASP A 349 16.95 8.58 52.40
CA ASP A 349 17.23 7.23 52.90
C ASP A 349 16.14 6.15 52.79
N ASN A 350 16.44 5.09 52.00
CA ASN A 350 16.36 3.75 52.57
C ASN A 350 17.33 2.79 51.87
N GLU A 351 18.45 2.54 52.54
CA GLU A 351 19.30 1.36 52.41
C GLU A 351 18.66 0.16 53.13
N GLN A 352 19.10 -1.05 52.77
CA GLN A 352 19.02 -2.33 53.52
C GLN A 352 17.64 -3.04 53.54
N ASN A 353 17.49 -4.36 53.42
CA ASN A 353 18.34 -5.56 53.40
C ASN A 353 17.51 -6.66 52.69
N GLY A 354 18.06 -7.52 51.84
CA GLY A 354 18.58 -8.83 52.27
C GLY A 354 17.94 -9.96 51.43
N PRO A 355 18.56 -11.16 51.42
CA PRO A 355 18.48 -12.18 50.35
C PRO A 355 17.16 -12.94 50.21
#